data_AF-A0A9P1H450-F1
#
_entry.id   AF-A0A9P1H450-F1
#
_cell.length_a   1.000
_cell.length_b   1.000
_cell.length_c   1.000
_cell.angle_alpha   90.00
_cell.angle_beta   90.00
_cell.angle_gamma   90.00
#
_symmetry.space_group_name_H-M   'P 1'
#
loop_
_entity.id
_entity.type
_entity.pdbx_description
1 polymer ?
#
loop_
_entity_poly.entity_id
_entity_poly.type
_entity_poly.pdbx_seq_one_letter_code
_entity_poly.pdbx_strand_id
1 'polypeptide(L)'
;MLFRFMRTISLMGFGRLSCKPRTSESRDSSHPRGLHNVTCAKCDMDVGVLSTERHSISLFKWQATCETMTHSRAPTAPECLAATLLASFSRSGSAKAVVLPIFYESPVEVKSGDIRPPHAEQVLHLWMLNTSISYSSSEEAEGPKNAIKLLYRIIDRDTADKLTEPVTSDIQDLSFARDALDQSISYLDQSNLLLPEDQRRYNGFKVGLLIKYSDKN
;
A
#
# COMPACT_ATOMS: atom_id res chain seq x y z
N MET A 1 -12.51 -18.62 6.46
CA MET A 1 -11.85 -18.67 5.14
C MET A 1 -10.80 -17.58 5.12
N LEU A 2 -9.53 -17.91 5.35
CA LEU A 2 -8.42 -16.94 5.42
C LEU A 2 -7.54 -17.16 4.18
N PHE A 3 -7.51 -16.19 3.27
CA PHE A 3 -6.58 -16.20 2.14
C PHE A 3 -5.20 -15.74 2.62
N ARG A 4 -4.22 -16.67 2.58
CA ARG A 4 -2.79 -16.39 2.74
C ARG A 4 -2.24 -15.87 1.41
N PHE A 5 -1.79 -14.62 1.39
CA PHE A 5 -0.84 -14.16 0.37
C PHE A 5 0.59 -14.39 0.89
N MET A 6 1.28 -15.38 0.32
CA MET A 6 2.73 -15.48 0.39
C MET A 6 3.33 -14.43 -0.56
N ARG A 7 4.10 -13.47 -0.03
CA ARG A 7 5.04 -12.68 -0.84
C ARG A 7 6.45 -13.11 -0.46
N THR A 8 7.10 -13.80 -1.38
CA THR A 8 8.54 -14.06 -1.35
C THR A 8 9.26 -12.75 -1.64
N ILE A 9 9.99 -12.21 -0.67
CA ILE A 9 10.94 -11.12 -0.90
C ILE A 9 12.32 -11.78 -1.06
N SER A 10 12.84 -11.74 -2.28
CA SER A 10 14.22 -12.13 -2.59
C SER A 10 15.13 -10.98 -2.19
N LEU A 11 15.81 -11.11 -1.05
CA LEU A 11 16.92 -10.23 -0.68
C LEU A 11 18.21 -10.81 -1.27
N MET A 12 18.63 -10.30 -2.41
CA MET A 12 20.02 -10.37 -2.85
C MET A 12 20.86 -9.44 -1.95
N GLY A 13 21.88 -9.96 -1.28
CA GLY A 13 22.95 -9.14 -0.70
C GLY A 13 23.38 -9.48 0.72
N PHE A 14 24.34 -10.39 0.82
CA PHE A 14 25.41 -10.51 1.83
C PHE A 14 25.12 -10.30 3.32
N GLY A 15 25.01 -11.44 4.02
CA GLY A 15 25.46 -11.61 5.40
C GLY A 15 25.52 -13.11 5.70
N ARG A 16 26.72 -13.71 5.72
CA ARG A 16 26.88 -15.11 6.14
C ARG A 16 26.50 -15.22 7.62
N LEU A 17 25.30 -15.74 7.90
CA LEU A 17 24.96 -16.24 9.22
C LEU A 17 25.63 -17.61 9.40
N SER A 18 26.82 -17.62 10.00
CA SER A 18 27.48 -18.84 10.46
C SER A 18 27.22 -19.00 11.95
N CYS A 19 26.24 -19.81 12.33
CA CYS A 19 26.00 -20.16 13.73
C CYS A 19 26.24 -21.66 13.93
N LYS A 20 27.21 -21.99 14.79
CA LYS A 20 27.34 -23.33 15.39
C LYS A 20 26.21 -23.50 16.42
N PRO A 21 25.50 -24.64 16.44
CA PRO A 21 24.49 -24.88 17.47
C PRO A 21 25.19 -25.09 18.82
N ARG A 22 24.71 -24.38 19.84
CA ARG A 22 25.04 -24.65 21.25
C ARG A 22 23.84 -25.42 21.82
N THR A 23 24.02 -26.71 22.07
CA THR A 23 23.05 -27.54 22.78
C THR A 23 23.07 -27.16 24.25
N SER A 24 22.00 -26.54 24.73
CA SER A 24 21.67 -26.50 26.15
C SER A 24 20.30 -27.11 26.35
N GLU A 25 20.30 -28.32 26.92
CA GLU A 25 19.10 -28.96 27.45
C GLU A 25 18.64 -28.20 28.70
N SER A 26 17.38 -27.81 28.73
CA SER A 26 16.66 -27.58 29.98
C SER A 26 15.19 -27.92 29.79
N ARG A 27 14.75 -28.88 30.60
CA ARG A 27 13.39 -29.43 30.67
C ARG A 27 12.44 -28.40 31.27
N ASP A 28 11.35 -28.09 30.58
CA ASP A 28 10.05 -27.91 31.23
C ASP A 28 8.90 -28.32 30.29
N SER A 29 7.87 -28.87 30.91
CA SER A 29 6.86 -29.76 30.34
C SER A 29 5.60 -29.03 29.88
N SER A 30 5.44 -28.88 28.55
CA SER A 30 4.14 -28.90 27.84
C SER A 30 4.25 -28.59 26.33
N HIS A 31 5.36 -28.94 25.66
CA HIS A 31 5.46 -28.81 24.19
C HIS A 31 5.23 -30.13 23.46
N PRO A 32 4.50 -30.12 22.33
CA PRO A 32 4.40 -31.29 21.46
C PRO A 32 5.82 -31.72 21.06
N ARG A 33 6.13 -33.01 21.24
CA ARG A 33 7.44 -33.58 20.93
C ARG A 33 7.87 -33.13 19.52
N GLY A 34 9.00 -32.44 19.40
CA GLY A 34 9.58 -32.03 18.11
C GLY A 34 9.39 -30.57 17.71
N LEU A 35 8.76 -29.74 18.55
CA LEU A 35 8.74 -28.28 18.37
C LEU A 35 9.69 -27.62 19.38
N HIS A 36 10.67 -26.88 18.87
CA HIS A 36 11.61 -26.10 19.68
C HIS A 36 11.46 -24.63 19.33
N ASN A 37 11.40 -23.76 20.35
CA ASN A 37 11.41 -22.32 20.10
C ASN A 37 12.75 -21.91 19.48
N VAL A 38 12.69 -20.96 18.55
CA VAL A 38 13.84 -20.27 17.99
C VAL A 38 13.86 -18.90 18.63
N THR A 39 14.91 -18.60 19.40
CA THR A 39 15.08 -17.30 20.05
C THR A 39 16.17 -16.47 19.39
N CYS A 40 16.07 -15.15 19.53
CA CYS A 40 17.12 -14.23 19.13
C CYS A 40 18.30 -14.32 20.11
N ALA A 41 19.49 -14.66 19.62
CA ALA A 41 20.68 -14.84 20.49
C ALA A 41 21.09 -13.58 21.28
N LYS A 42 20.61 -12.38 20.90
CA LYS A 42 20.96 -11.11 21.55
C LYS A 42 20.00 -10.70 22.66
N CYS A 43 18.69 -10.92 22.47
CA CYS A 43 17.65 -10.45 23.38
C CYS A 43 16.74 -11.56 23.91
N ASP A 44 17.03 -12.81 23.54
CA ASP A 44 16.29 -14.02 23.91
C ASP A 44 14.79 -14.01 23.54
N MET A 45 14.39 -13.08 22.67
CA MET A 45 13.01 -12.98 22.20
C MET A 45 12.68 -14.16 21.28
N ASP A 46 11.52 -14.78 21.48
CA ASP A 46 10.98 -15.82 20.60
C ASP A 46 10.74 -15.24 19.19
N VAL A 47 11.50 -15.73 18.21
CA VAL A 47 11.38 -15.33 16.79
C VAL A 47 10.73 -16.41 15.93
N GLY A 48 10.49 -17.60 16.47
CA GLY A 48 9.83 -18.67 15.73
C GLY A 48 9.87 -20.04 16.40
N VAL A 49 9.58 -21.07 15.62
CA VAL A 49 9.57 -22.46 16.05
C VAL A 49 10.24 -23.34 15.00
N LEU A 50 11.19 -24.17 15.42
CA LEU A 50 11.78 -25.25 14.66
C LEU A 50 10.93 -26.51 14.86
N SER A 51 10.43 -27.07 13.75
CA SER A 51 9.84 -28.40 13.73
C SER A 51 10.88 -29.39 13.23
N THR A 52 11.35 -30.28 14.11
CA THR A 52 12.29 -31.34 13.77
C THR A 52 11.65 -32.40 12.88
N GLU A 53 10.36 -32.67 13.08
CA GLU A 53 9.59 -33.61 12.25
C GLU A 53 9.53 -33.16 10.78
N ARG A 54 9.34 -31.86 10.56
CA ARG A 54 9.18 -31.28 9.21
C ARG A 54 10.46 -30.72 8.63
N HIS A 55 11.58 -30.81 9.35
CA HIS A 55 12.86 -30.18 8.98
C HIS A 55 12.68 -28.71 8.55
N SER A 56 11.81 -27.98 9.26
CA SER A 56 11.35 -26.65 8.86
C SER A 56 11.39 -25.67 10.02
N ILE A 57 11.70 -24.41 9.73
CA ILE A 57 11.63 -23.31 10.69
C ILE A 57 10.47 -22.40 10.30
N SER A 58 9.57 -22.15 11.25
CA SER A 58 8.49 -21.16 11.11
C SER A 58 8.85 -19.91 11.91
N LEU A 59 9.17 -18.82 11.23
CA LEU A 59 9.44 -17.53 11.91
C LEU A 59 8.13 -16.79 12.14
N PHE A 60 7.95 -16.22 13.33
CA PHE A 60 6.85 -15.31 13.61
C PHE A 60 7.02 -14.04 12.76
N LYS A 61 5.89 -13.40 12.41
CA LYS A 61 5.90 -12.17 11.61
C LYS A 61 6.79 -11.14 12.32
N TRP A 62 7.94 -10.84 11.74
CA TRP A 62 8.90 -9.92 12.30
C TRP A 62 8.54 -8.49 11.93
N GLN A 63 8.75 -7.58 12.87
CA GLN A 63 8.69 -6.14 12.65
C GLN A 63 10.12 -5.65 12.40
N ALA A 64 10.36 -5.00 11.28
CA ALA A 64 11.62 -4.31 11.03
C ALA A 64 11.60 -2.98 11.78
N THR A 65 12.48 -2.81 12.76
CA THR A 65 12.78 -1.48 13.30
C THR A 65 13.97 -0.94 12.51
N CYS A 66 13.68 -0.12 11.50
CA CYS A 66 14.72 0.56 10.75
C CYS A 66 15.00 1.90 11.43
N GLU A 67 16.28 2.25 11.65
CA GLU A 67 16.68 3.64 11.86
C GLU A 67 16.42 4.38 10.54
N THR A 68 15.22 4.94 10.41
CA THR A 68 14.90 5.84 9.31
C THR A 68 15.66 7.14 9.52
N MET A 69 16.38 7.62 8.50
CA MET A 69 16.90 8.98 8.52
C MET A 69 15.74 9.92 8.86
N THR A 70 16.01 10.95 9.68
CA THR A 70 15.04 12.00 9.98
C THR A 70 14.72 12.74 8.68
N HIS A 71 13.73 12.25 7.95
CA HIS A 71 13.11 13.00 6.86
C HIS A 71 12.52 14.27 7.45
N SER A 72 12.71 15.39 6.76
CA SER A 72 12.21 16.69 7.23
C SER A 72 10.68 16.72 7.34
N ARG A 73 10.00 15.87 6.56
CA ARG A 73 8.53 15.81 6.47
C ARG A 73 8.02 14.42 6.09
N ALA A 74 6.97 13.97 6.78
CA ALA A 74 6.22 12.77 6.42
C ALA A 74 5.43 12.95 5.11
N PRO A 75 5.34 11.93 4.24
CA PRO A 75 4.57 12.01 3.01
C PRO A 75 3.07 12.18 3.31
N THR A 76 2.41 12.99 2.50
CA THR A 76 0.96 13.21 2.53
C THR A 76 0.21 12.10 1.81
N ALA A 77 -1.10 12.02 2.04
CA ALA A 77 -1.97 11.05 1.37
C ALA A 77 -1.85 11.04 -0.17
N PRO A 78 -1.92 12.18 -0.90
CA PRO A 78 -1.74 12.19 -2.35
C PRO A 78 -0.34 11.74 -2.79
N GLU A 79 0.71 12.06 -2.01
CA GLU A 79 2.08 11.58 -2.29
C GLU A 79 2.21 10.07 -2.10
N CYS A 80 1.59 9.52 -1.06
CA CYS A 80 1.50 8.08 -0.83
C CYS A 80 0.71 7.37 -1.94
N LEU A 81 -0.39 7.98 -2.42
CA LEU A 81 -1.15 7.45 -3.55
C LEU A 81 -0.30 7.48 -4.83
N ALA A 82 0.42 8.56 -5.10
CA ALA A 82 1.34 8.66 -6.24
C ALA A 82 2.41 7.58 -6.20
N ALA A 83 3.05 7.38 -5.04
CA ALA A 83 4.05 6.33 -4.86
C ALA A 83 3.45 4.94 -5.09
N THR A 84 2.23 4.69 -4.58
CA THR A 84 1.52 3.42 -4.75
C THR A 84 1.20 3.13 -6.22
N LEU A 85 0.72 4.14 -6.95
CA LEU A 85 0.42 4.05 -8.38
C LEU A 85 1.69 3.80 -9.20
N LEU A 86 2.78 4.54 -8.95
CA LEU A 86 4.05 4.36 -9.66
C LEU A 86 4.67 2.99 -9.39
N ALA A 87 4.63 2.52 -8.13
CA ALA A 87 5.13 1.20 -7.78
C ALA A 87 4.32 0.09 -8.45
N SER A 88 3.01 0.28 -8.60
CA SER A 88 2.13 -0.72 -9.19
C SER A 88 2.15 -0.68 -10.73
N PHE A 89 2.30 0.51 -11.33
CA PHE A 89 2.64 0.69 -12.74
C PHE A 89 3.95 0.00 -13.10
N SER A 90 5.01 0.22 -12.32
CA SER A 90 6.33 -0.38 -12.56
C SER A 90 6.31 -1.91 -12.49
N ARG A 91 5.41 -2.48 -11.68
CA ARG A 91 5.28 -3.93 -11.50
C ARG A 91 4.40 -4.60 -12.56
N SER A 92 3.33 -3.95 -12.99
CA SER A 92 2.32 -4.56 -13.88
C SER A 92 2.31 -4.02 -15.31
N GLY A 93 2.93 -2.86 -15.56
CA GLY A 93 2.83 -2.12 -16.80
C GLY A 93 1.46 -1.47 -17.07
N SER A 94 0.46 -1.71 -16.22
CA SER A 94 -0.88 -1.16 -16.41
C SER A 94 -0.94 0.30 -15.98
N ALA A 95 -1.43 1.16 -16.87
CA ALA A 95 -1.68 2.57 -16.58
C ALA A 95 -3.03 2.82 -15.87
N LYS A 96 -3.88 1.79 -15.69
CA LYS A 96 -5.23 1.93 -15.15
C LYS A 96 -5.35 1.27 -13.79
N ALA A 97 -6.09 1.89 -12.89
CA ALA A 97 -6.31 1.34 -11.56
C ALA A 97 -7.70 1.69 -11.02
N VAL A 98 -8.24 0.82 -10.20
CA VAL A 98 -9.33 1.12 -9.27
C VAL A 98 -8.76 1.10 -7.86
N VAL A 99 -9.11 2.11 -7.06
CA VAL A 99 -8.64 2.26 -5.68
C VAL A 99 -9.82 2.13 -4.73
N LEU A 100 -9.88 1.00 -4.03
CA LEU A 100 -10.93 0.68 -3.08
C LEU A 100 -10.59 1.24 -1.69
N PRO A 101 -11.57 1.85 -1.00
CA PRO A 101 -11.37 2.31 0.37
C PRO A 101 -11.27 1.12 1.34
N ILE A 102 -10.28 1.19 2.23
CA ILE A 102 -10.14 0.30 3.38
C ILE A 102 -10.71 1.02 4.60
N PHE A 103 -11.66 0.37 5.27
CA PHE A 103 -12.21 0.80 6.54
C PHE A 103 -11.42 0.13 7.67
N TYR A 104 -10.88 0.94 8.58
CA TYR A 104 -10.33 0.44 9.84
C TYR A 104 -11.47 0.43 10.86
N GLU A 105 -12.41 -0.50 10.72
CA GLU A 105 -13.38 -0.71 11.80
C GLU A 105 -12.66 -1.35 12.99
N SER A 106 -12.70 -0.68 14.14
CA SER A 106 -12.60 -1.38 15.43
C SER A 106 -13.78 -2.35 15.52
N PRO A 107 -13.62 -3.58 16.02
CA PRO A 107 -14.70 -4.56 16.09
C PRO A 107 -15.74 -4.09 17.12
N VAL A 108 -16.68 -3.27 16.68
CA VAL A 108 -17.91 -3.00 17.40
C VAL A 108 -19.00 -3.75 16.66
N GLU A 109 -19.58 -4.73 17.34
CA GLU A 109 -20.66 -5.57 16.85
C GLU A 109 -21.73 -4.71 16.17
N VAL A 110 -21.82 -4.81 14.84
CA VAL A 110 -22.90 -4.21 14.07
C VAL A 110 -24.16 -5.01 14.39
N LYS A 111 -25.03 -4.45 15.24
CA LYS A 111 -26.40 -4.92 15.36
C LYS A 111 -27.05 -4.80 13.99
N SER A 112 -27.57 -5.91 13.50
CA SER A 112 -28.29 -6.05 12.24
C SER A 112 -29.33 -4.95 12.08
N GLY A 113 -29.15 -4.07 11.10
CA GLY A 113 -30.18 -3.13 10.67
C GLY A 113 -29.73 -1.72 10.29
N ASP A 114 -28.47 -1.34 10.51
CA ASP A 114 -28.05 0.05 10.30
C ASP A 114 -27.36 0.31 8.95
N ILE A 115 -27.70 1.46 8.39
CA ILE A 115 -27.45 1.91 7.02
C ILE A 115 -25.94 1.99 6.77
N ARG A 116 -25.43 1.24 5.77
CA ARG A 116 -24.08 1.43 5.24
C ARG A 116 -23.88 2.92 4.96
N PRO A 117 -22.81 3.57 5.45
CA PRO A 117 -22.63 4.99 5.18
C PRO A 117 -22.63 5.21 3.66
N PRO A 118 -23.34 6.23 3.14
CA PRO A 118 -23.57 6.42 1.70
C PRO A 118 -22.29 6.60 0.86
N HIS A 119 -21.13 6.75 1.52
CA HIS A 119 -19.83 6.84 0.87
C HIS A 119 -18.99 5.56 0.91
N ALA A 120 -19.51 4.46 1.48
CA ALA A 120 -18.77 3.19 1.60
C ALA A 120 -18.46 2.52 0.24
N GLU A 121 -19.07 3.00 -0.84
CA GLU A 121 -19.05 2.38 -2.16
C GLU A 121 -18.35 3.25 -3.21
N GLN A 122 -17.79 4.40 -2.81
CA GLN A 122 -17.08 5.29 -3.73
C GLN A 122 -15.67 4.77 -4.01
N VAL A 123 -15.47 4.28 -5.23
CA VAL A 123 -14.19 3.77 -5.73
C VAL A 123 -13.59 4.77 -6.70
N LEU A 124 -12.29 5.03 -6.55
CA LEU A 124 -11.56 5.94 -7.43
C LEU A 124 -11.02 5.16 -8.63
N HIS A 125 -11.52 5.47 -9.83
CA HIS A 125 -11.04 4.89 -11.09
C HIS A 125 -10.08 5.85 -11.78
N LEU A 126 -8.87 5.39 -12.07
CA LEU A 126 -7.73 6.19 -12.51
C LEU A 126 -7.12 5.66 -13.81
N TRP A 127 -6.62 6.58 -14.63
CA TRP A 127 -5.74 6.26 -15.76
C TRP A 127 -4.58 7.25 -15.83
N MET A 128 -3.36 6.75 -15.60
CA MET A 128 -2.12 7.53 -15.74
C MET A 128 -1.85 7.86 -17.21
N LEU A 129 -1.74 9.16 -17.52
CA LEU A 129 -1.41 9.65 -18.86
C LEU A 129 0.09 9.93 -19.00
N ASN A 130 0.68 10.55 -17.97
CA ASN A 130 2.09 10.86 -17.94
C ASN A 130 2.60 10.77 -16.50
N THR A 131 3.57 9.90 -16.27
CA THR A 131 4.13 9.65 -14.95
C THR A 131 5.20 10.66 -14.55
N SER A 132 5.64 11.56 -15.42
CA SER A 132 6.79 12.44 -15.22
C SER A 132 6.54 13.83 -15.80
N ILE A 133 5.62 14.56 -15.18
CA ILE A 133 5.44 15.99 -15.45
C ILE A 133 6.06 16.83 -14.35
N SER A 134 6.42 18.07 -14.69
CA SER A 134 6.75 19.11 -13.73
C SER A 134 5.86 20.32 -14.00
N TYR A 135 5.28 20.90 -12.95
CA TYR A 135 4.44 22.09 -13.07
C TYR A 135 4.84 23.13 -12.01
N SER A 136 4.47 24.38 -12.23
CA SER A 136 4.61 25.47 -11.28
C SER A 136 3.31 26.27 -11.25
N SER A 137 2.91 26.71 -10.07
CA SER A 137 1.74 27.54 -9.85
C SER A 137 2.16 28.81 -9.11
N SER A 138 1.51 29.93 -9.40
CA SER A 138 1.69 31.17 -8.64
C SER A 138 1.26 31.05 -7.17
N GLU A 139 0.45 30.04 -6.84
CA GLU A 139 0.04 29.74 -5.46
C GLU A 139 1.13 29.01 -4.66
N GLU A 140 2.16 28.48 -5.32
CA GLU A 140 3.20 27.66 -4.68
C GLU A 140 4.58 28.33 -4.83
N ALA A 141 5.10 28.87 -3.72
CA ALA A 141 6.37 29.60 -3.68
C ALA A 141 7.62 28.70 -3.83
N GLU A 142 7.49 27.39 -3.70
CA GLU A 142 8.60 26.42 -3.60
C GLU A 142 9.17 25.96 -4.96
N GLY A 143 8.79 26.62 -6.05
CA GLY A 143 9.27 26.29 -7.40
C GLY A 143 8.56 25.09 -8.05
N PRO A 144 9.14 24.50 -9.11
CA PRO A 144 8.48 23.44 -9.88
C PRO A 144 8.30 22.14 -9.10
N LYS A 145 7.09 21.57 -9.14
CA LYS A 145 6.74 20.30 -8.50
C LYS A 145 6.62 19.16 -9.50
N ASN A 146 7.14 18.00 -9.14
CA ASN A 146 7.00 16.78 -9.93
C ASN A 146 5.67 16.09 -9.64
N ALA A 147 4.96 15.69 -10.69
CA ALA A 147 3.65 15.07 -10.56
C ALA A 147 3.39 13.98 -11.61
N ILE A 148 2.27 13.29 -11.42
CA ILE A 148 1.65 12.36 -12.36
C ILE A 148 0.42 13.06 -12.94
N LYS A 149 0.34 13.17 -14.26
CA LYS A 149 -0.89 13.58 -14.95
C LYS A 149 -1.77 12.35 -15.15
N LEU A 150 -3.00 12.39 -14.70
CA LEU A 150 -3.93 11.26 -14.78
C LEU A 150 -5.36 11.71 -15.07
N LEU A 151 -6.15 10.78 -15.58
CA LEU A 151 -7.61 10.86 -15.63
C LEU A 151 -8.18 10.19 -14.38
N TYR A 152 -9.22 10.77 -13.80
CA TYR A 152 -9.91 10.19 -12.67
C TYR A 152 -11.42 10.38 -12.71
N ARG A 153 -12.15 9.45 -12.11
CA ARG A 153 -13.58 9.56 -11.81
C ARG A 153 -13.91 8.72 -10.59
N ILE A 154 -15.00 9.07 -9.91
CA ILE A 154 -15.58 8.24 -8.86
C ILE A 154 -16.63 7.35 -9.49
N ILE A 155 -16.58 6.06 -9.18
CA ILE A 155 -17.55 5.04 -9.59
C ILE A 155 -18.08 4.30 -8.37
N ASP A 156 -19.19 3.60 -8.54
CA ASP A 156 -19.69 2.64 -7.55
C ASP A 156 -18.85 1.35 -7.56
N ARG A 157 -18.98 0.59 -6.48
CA ARG A 157 -18.24 -0.66 -6.29
C ARG A 157 -18.62 -1.74 -7.31
N ASP A 158 -19.90 -1.88 -7.65
CA ASP A 158 -20.33 -2.90 -8.62
C ASP A 158 -19.71 -2.65 -10.00
N THR A 159 -19.61 -1.39 -10.40
CA THR A 159 -18.90 -0.98 -11.62
C THR A 159 -17.41 -1.27 -11.52
N ALA A 160 -16.77 -1.04 -10.37
CA ALA A 160 -15.35 -1.35 -10.18
C ALA A 160 -15.09 -2.87 -10.26
N ASP A 161 -15.93 -3.68 -9.63
CA ASP A 161 -15.81 -5.15 -9.63
C ASP A 161 -15.95 -5.70 -11.06
N LYS A 162 -16.88 -5.17 -11.87
CA LYS A 162 -17.02 -5.53 -13.29
C LYS A 162 -15.79 -5.15 -14.13
N LEU A 163 -15.06 -4.10 -13.75
CA LEU A 163 -13.85 -3.67 -14.44
C LEU A 163 -12.66 -4.58 -14.13
N THR A 164 -12.63 -5.22 -12.95
CA THR A 164 -11.52 -6.08 -12.51
C THR A 164 -11.79 -7.58 -12.68
N GLU A 165 -13.04 -7.99 -12.84
CA GLU A 165 -13.45 -9.40 -13.01
C GLU A 165 -12.80 -10.12 -14.22
N PRO A 166 -12.65 -9.51 -15.41
CA PRO A 166 -12.05 -10.21 -16.54
C PRO A 166 -10.59 -10.59 -16.27
N VAL A 167 -10.22 -11.85 -16.53
CA VAL A 167 -8.82 -12.32 -16.40
C VAL A 167 -7.85 -11.56 -17.33
N THR A 168 -8.38 -10.98 -18.41
CA THR A 168 -7.63 -10.15 -19.35
C THR A 168 -7.67 -8.66 -18.99
N SER A 169 -8.23 -8.28 -17.83
CA SER A 169 -8.34 -6.89 -17.42
C SER A 169 -6.96 -6.29 -17.23
N ASP A 170 -6.74 -5.14 -17.85
CA ASP A 170 -5.55 -4.31 -17.67
C ASP A 170 -5.73 -3.34 -16.51
N ILE A 171 -6.69 -3.55 -15.61
CA ILE A 171 -6.98 -2.64 -14.49
C ILE A 171 -6.41 -3.21 -13.21
N GLN A 172 -5.58 -2.41 -12.53
CA GLN A 172 -5.05 -2.79 -11.24
C GLN A 172 -6.09 -2.60 -10.12
N ASP A 173 -6.20 -3.59 -9.25
CA ASP A 173 -6.94 -3.49 -8.01
C ASP A 173 -5.98 -3.02 -6.89
N LEU A 174 -6.23 -1.83 -6.36
CA LEU A 174 -5.48 -1.22 -5.26
C LEU A 174 -6.42 -0.93 -4.10
N SER A 175 -5.86 -0.98 -2.89
CA SER A 175 -6.61 -0.64 -1.67
C SER A 175 -5.90 0.48 -0.92
N PHE A 176 -6.66 1.44 -0.40
CA PHE A 176 -6.12 2.64 0.25
C PHE A 176 -7.00 3.05 1.44
N ALA A 177 -6.42 3.58 2.51
CA ALA A 177 -7.20 3.99 3.68
C ALA A 177 -8.23 5.07 3.31
N ARG A 178 -9.47 4.97 3.81
CA ARG A 178 -10.57 5.85 3.41
C ARG A 178 -10.24 7.33 3.51
N ASP A 179 -9.77 7.76 4.67
CA ASP A 179 -9.48 9.18 4.93
C ASP A 179 -8.36 9.70 4.01
N ALA A 180 -7.37 8.86 3.72
CA ALA A 180 -6.29 9.18 2.81
C ALA A 180 -6.77 9.23 1.35
N LEU A 181 -7.72 8.37 0.98
CA LEU A 181 -8.34 8.39 -0.34
C LEU A 181 -9.12 9.70 -0.55
N ASP A 182 -9.83 10.16 0.48
CA ASP A 182 -10.62 11.40 0.42
C ASP A 182 -9.76 12.64 0.31
N GLN A 183 -8.67 12.68 1.07
CA GLN A 183 -7.65 13.71 0.93
C GLN A 183 -7.06 13.71 -0.50
N SER A 184 -6.83 12.54 -1.07
CA SER A 184 -6.29 12.42 -2.43
C SER A 184 -7.30 12.86 -3.49
N ILE A 185 -8.58 12.53 -3.34
CA ILE A 185 -9.66 12.98 -4.24
C ILE A 185 -9.81 14.50 -4.18
N SER A 186 -9.84 15.07 -2.97
CA SER A 186 -9.90 16.52 -2.76
C SER A 186 -8.70 17.21 -3.41
N TYR A 187 -7.49 16.67 -3.22
CA TYR A 187 -6.28 17.17 -3.88
C TYR A 187 -6.38 17.10 -5.41
N LEU A 188 -6.90 16.00 -5.97
CA LEU A 188 -7.11 15.86 -7.41
C LEU A 188 -8.09 16.93 -7.93
N ASP A 189 -9.19 17.17 -7.22
CA ASP A 189 -10.17 18.22 -7.56
C ASP A 189 -9.56 19.63 -7.50
N GLN A 190 -8.68 19.91 -6.54
CA GLN A 190 -7.92 21.17 -6.49
C GLN A 190 -6.94 21.28 -7.66
N SER A 191 -6.17 20.22 -7.92
CA SER A 191 -5.20 20.18 -9.02
C SER A 191 -5.84 20.33 -10.41
N ASN A 192 -7.10 19.91 -10.55
CA ASN A 192 -7.88 20.09 -11.78
C ASN A 192 -8.06 21.57 -12.12
N LEU A 193 -8.18 22.44 -11.11
CA LEU A 193 -8.35 23.88 -11.31
C LEU A 193 -7.08 24.55 -11.85
N LEU A 194 -5.92 23.94 -11.66
CA LEU A 194 -4.63 24.40 -12.22
C LEU A 194 -4.54 24.20 -13.74
N LEU A 195 -5.42 23.38 -14.32
CA LEU A 195 -5.48 23.14 -15.75
C LEU A 195 -6.40 24.16 -16.45
N PRO A 196 -6.11 24.53 -17.71
CA PRO A 196 -7.03 25.27 -18.56
C PRO A 196 -8.39 24.59 -18.64
N GLU A 197 -9.48 25.37 -18.72
CA GLU A 197 -10.86 24.84 -18.63
C GLU A 197 -11.17 23.75 -19.65
N ASP A 198 -10.65 23.90 -20.88
CA ASP A 198 -10.79 22.95 -21.98
C ASP A 198 -10.05 21.62 -21.72
N GLN A 199 -9.07 21.61 -20.81
CA GLN A 199 -8.27 20.45 -20.45
C GLN A 199 -8.70 19.77 -19.15
N ARG A 200 -9.72 20.30 -18.45
CA ARG A 200 -10.15 19.76 -17.15
C ARG A 200 -10.90 18.44 -17.25
N ARG A 201 -11.44 18.09 -18.42
CA ARG A 201 -12.25 16.89 -18.62
C ARG A 201 -11.92 16.19 -19.94
N TYR A 202 -12.01 14.87 -19.93
CA TYR A 202 -11.87 14.04 -21.13
C TYR A 202 -12.79 12.83 -21.02
N ASN A 203 -13.75 12.69 -21.94
CA ASN A 203 -14.67 11.55 -22.04
C ASN A 203 -15.31 11.13 -20.69
N GLY A 204 -15.83 12.09 -19.92
CA GLY A 204 -16.45 11.85 -18.62
C GLY A 204 -15.47 11.71 -17.44
N PHE A 205 -14.16 11.65 -17.69
CA PHE A 205 -13.14 11.74 -16.66
C PHE A 205 -12.75 13.19 -16.39
N LYS A 206 -12.36 13.48 -15.16
CA LYS A 206 -11.62 14.70 -14.81
C LYS A 206 -10.12 14.46 -15.03
N VAL A 207 -9.37 15.52 -15.32
CA VAL A 207 -7.90 15.46 -15.42
C VAL A 207 -7.30 16.01 -14.14
N GLY A 208 -6.42 15.26 -13.47
CA GLY A 208 -5.78 15.68 -12.23
C GLY A 208 -4.27 15.56 -12.29
N LEU A 209 -3.61 16.31 -11.41
CA LEU A 209 -2.18 16.20 -11.15
C LEU A 209 -1.99 15.62 -9.75
N LEU A 210 -1.22 14.54 -9.63
CA LEU A 210 -0.91 13.93 -8.35
C LEU A 210 0.58 14.13 -8.04
N ILE A 211 0.87 14.91 -7.01
CA ILE A 211 2.23 15.26 -6.63
C ILE A 211 3.04 14.05 -6.16
N LYS A 212 4.32 14.02 -6.54
CA LYS A 212 5.27 13.02 -6.06
C LYS A 212 5.98 13.52 -4.81
N TYR A 213 6.22 12.61 -3.88
CA TYR A 213 7.07 12.89 -2.73
C TYR A 213 8.47 13.34 -3.18
N SER A 214 8.95 14.42 -2.60
CA SER A 214 10.30 14.96 -2.79
C SER A 214 10.86 15.36 -1.44
N ASP A 215 12.02 14.82 -1.08
CA ASP A 215 12.71 15.13 0.19
C ASP A 215 13.51 16.44 0.12
N LYS A 216 13.33 17.22 -0.96
CA LYS A 216 14.04 18.48 -1.16
C LYS A 216 13.34 19.59 -0.38
N ASN A 217 13.99 20.00 0.71
CA ASN A 217 13.99 21.37 1.21
C ASN A 217 15.26 22.04 0.67
#